data_AF-A0AAW7X3F1-F1
#
_entry.id   AF-A0AAW7X3F1-F1
#
_cell.length_a   1.000
_cell.length_b   1.000
_cell.length_c   1.000
_cell.angle_alpha   90.00
_cell.angle_beta   90.00
_cell.angle_gamma   90.00
#
_symmetry.space_group_name_H-M   'P 1'
#
loop_
_entity.id
_entity.type
_entity.pdbx_description
1 polymer ?
#
loop_
_entity_poly.entity_id
_entity_poly.type
_entity_poly.pdbx_seq_one_letter_code
_entity_poly.pdbx_strand_id
1 'polypeptide(L)'
;MAGTIAINDKKDFAMSSVYFDAIINYSKKHIENISKELARELYEPIEEAGFYVFGLTETTEKDFKLIFKTLSECYAHCKKEGKIGQLEPQLYGEVMNTWGEVLAAMEEDQRAS
;
A
#
# COMPACT_ATOMS: atom_id res chain seq x y z
N MET A 1 6.74 -8.45 -14.02
CA MET A 1 5.35 -8.70 -13.58
C MET A 1 4.79 -7.38 -13.07
N ALA A 2 3.49 -7.14 -13.22
CA ALA A 2 2.83 -5.97 -12.63
C ALA A 2 2.32 -6.33 -11.24
N GLY A 3 2.33 -5.39 -10.31
CA GLY A 3 1.68 -5.53 -9.01
C GLY A 3 0.37 -4.80 -8.95
N THR A 4 -0.53 -5.24 -8.07
CA THR A 4 -1.90 -4.73 -7.96
C THR A 4 -2.25 -4.45 -6.51
N ILE A 5 -2.77 -3.26 -6.23
CA ILE A 5 -3.46 -2.97 -4.97
C ILE A 5 -4.96 -3.05 -5.24
N ALA A 6 -5.63 -4.07 -4.71
CA ALA A 6 -7.05 -4.29 -4.90
C ALA A 6 -7.82 -3.66 -3.73
N ILE A 7 -8.47 -2.52 -3.96
CA ILE A 7 -9.14 -1.74 -2.90
C ILE A 7 -10.50 -2.37 -2.59
N ASN A 8 -11.33 -2.55 -3.62
CA ASN A 8 -12.66 -3.18 -3.55
C ASN A 8 -13.01 -3.83 -4.90
N ASP A 9 -14.19 -4.46 -4.99
CA ASP A 9 -14.67 -5.18 -6.19
C ASP A 9 -14.74 -4.32 -7.46
N LYS A 10 -14.67 -2.99 -7.33
CA LYS A 10 -14.81 -2.04 -8.45
C LYS A 10 -13.52 -1.30 -8.76
N LYS A 11 -12.51 -1.37 -7.88
CA LYS A 11 -11.33 -0.52 -7.96
C LYS A 11 -10.07 -1.26 -7.55
N ASP A 12 -9.21 -1.47 -8.53
CA ASP A 12 -7.86 -2.00 -8.40
C ASP A 12 -6.85 -1.07 -9.09
N PHE A 13 -5.61 -1.08 -8.59
CA PHE A 13 -4.51 -0.28 -9.12
C PHE A 13 -3.39 -1.19 -9.55
N ALA A 14 -3.31 -1.46 -10.84
CA ALA A 14 -2.17 -2.12 -11.45
C ALA A 14 -1.00 -1.12 -11.61
N MET A 15 0.20 -1.55 -11.24
CA MET A 15 1.43 -0.76 -11.30
C MET A 15 2.64 -1.66 -11.61
N SER A 16 3.80 -1.06 -11.88
CA SER A 16 5.02 -1.84 -12.05
C SER A 16 5.37 -2.60 -10.76
N SER A 17 6.01 -3.78 -10.84
CA SER A 17 6.48 -4.48 -9.65
C SER A 17 7.42 -3.61 -8.81
N VAL A 18 8.21 -2.74 -9.44
CA VAL A 18 9.12 -1.83 -8.74
C VAL A 18 8.35 -0.84 -7.85
N TYR A 19 7.25 -0.28 -8.35
CA TYR A 19 6.44 0.66 -7.56
C TYR A 19 5.68 -0.07 -6.47
N PHE A 20 5.12 -1.24 -6.79
CA PHE A 20 4.46 -2.11 -5.83
C PHE A 20 5.40 -2.46 -4.67
N ASP A 21 6.58 -2.99 -4.99
CA ASP A 21 7.58 -3.38 -3.99
C ASP A 21 8.02 -2.17 -3.16
N ALA A 22 8.18 -0.99 -3.76
CA ALA A 22 8.55 0.21 -3.03
C ALA A 22 7.49 0.62 -2.00
N ILE A 23 6.21 0.62 -2.38
CA ILE A 23 5.10 1.00 -1.50
C ILE A 23 4.92 -0.05 -0.40
N ILE A 24 4.73 -1.31 -0.81
CA ILE A 24 4.42 -2.44 0.08
C ILE A 24 5.56 -2.69 1.07
N ASN A 25 6.81 -2.78 0.61
CA ASN A 25 7.92 -3.04 1.53
C ASN A 25 8.16 -1.88 2.50
N TYR A 26 7.91 -0.64 2.06
CA TYR A 26 8.04 0.51 2.96
C TYR A 26 6.96 0.48 4.04
N SER A 27 5.70 0.20 3.68
CA SER A 27 4.59 0.19 4.63
C SER A 27 4.58 -1.02 5.55
N LYS A 28 5.18 -2.15 5.17
CA LYS A 28 5.09 -3.43 5.89
C LYS A 28 5.34 -3.30 7.40
N LYS A 29 6.49 -2.74 7.77
CA LYS A 29 6.87 -2.59 9.19
C LYS A 29 5.91 -1.69 9.96
N HIS A 30 5.30 -0.71 9.30
CA HIS A 30 4.33 0.16 9.93
C HIS A 30 2.99 -0.56 10.16
N ILE A 31 2.57 -1.41 9.20
CA ILE A 31 1.41 -2.28 9.37
C ILE A 31 1.65 -3.35 10.45
N GLU A 32 2.84 -3.95 10.50
CA GLU A 32 3.20 -4.90 11.56
C GLU A 32 3.14 -4.27 12.96
N ASN A 33 3.51 -2.99 13.09
CA ASN A 33 3.47 -2.26 14.35
C ASN A 33 2.05 -1.97 14.86
N ILE A 34 1.07 -1.82 13.96
CA ILE A 34 -0.34 -1.62 14.35
C ILE A 34 -1.05 -2.94 14.62
N SER A 35 -0.76 -3.98 13.83
CA SER A 35 -1.33 -5.31 13.97
C SER A 35 -0.50 -6.33 13.18
N LYS A 36 0.11 -7.26 13.91
CA LYS A 36 0.83 -8.39 13.32
C LYS A 36 -0.09 -9.32 12.53
N GLU A 37 -1.34 -9.43 12.93
CA GLU A 37 -2.33 -10.27 12.28
C GLU A 37 -2.72 -9.69 10.92
N LEU A 38 -3.03 -8.38 10.86
CA LEU A 38 -3.30 -7.70 9.59
C LEU A 38 -2.09 -7.73 8.66
N ALA A 39 -0.88 -7.53 9.21
CA ALA A 39 0.34 -7.64 8.41
C ALA A 39 0.55 -9.05 7.86
N ARG A 40 0.19 -10.10 8.60
CA ARG A 40 0.26 -11.46 8.06
C ARG A 40 -0.74 -11.63 6.92
N GLU A 41 -2.02 -11.30 7.15
CA GLU A 41 -3.08 -11.49 6.14
C GLU A 41 -2.81 -10.74 4.83
N LEU A 42 -2.27 -9.53 4.91
CA LEU A 42 -2.04 -8.69 3.74
C LEU A 42 -0.76 -9.05 2.96
N TYR A 43 0.29 -9.53 3.64
CA TYR A 43 1.61 -9.70 3.05
C TYR A 43 2.01 -11.17 2.82
N GLU A 44 1.45 -12.14 3.55
CA GLU A 44 1.72 -13.57 3.35
C GLU A 44 1.46 -14.04 1.89
N PRO A 45 0.39 -13.60 1.19
CA PRO A 45 0.20 -13.95 -0.23
C PRO A 45 1.32 -13.44 -1.15
N ILE A 46 1.91 -12.30 -0.79
CA ILE A 46 3.00 -11.67 -1.55
C ILE A 46 4.31 -12.42 -1.32
N GLU A 47 4.58 -12.78 -0.07
CA GLU A 47 5.84 -13.39 0.34
C GLU A 47 5.92 -14.89 0.05
N GLU A 48 4.85 -15.65 0.27
CA GLU A 48 4.88 -17.11 0.17
C GLU A 48 4.47 -17.61 -1.22
N ALA A 49 3.51 -16.94 -1.85
CA ALA A 49 2.96 -17.38 -3.14
C ALA A 49 3.47 -16.57 -4.34
N GLY A 50 4.19 -15.48 -4.10
CA GLY A 50 4.69 -14.59 -5.16
C GLY A 50 3.58 -13.85 -5.90
N PHE A 51 2.39 -13.73 -5.29
CA PHE A 51 1.33 -12.91 -5.85
C PHE A 51 1.67 -11.44 -5.62
N TYR A 52 1.88 -10.67 -6.68
CA TYR A 52 2.02 -9.22 -6.58
C TYR A 52 0.64 -8.56 -6.39
N VAL A 53 -0.11 -8.99 -5.37
CA VAL A 53 -1.44 -8.48 -5.06
C VAL A 53 -1.51 -8.13 -3.59
N PHE A 54 -1.80 -6.86 -3.29
CA PHE A 54 -2.12 -6.39 -1.96
C PHE A 54 -3.65 -6.22 -1.87
N GLY A 55 -4.32 -7.19 -1.27
CA GLY A 55 -5.78 -7.30 -1.26
C GLY A 55 -6.42 -6.62 -0.04
N LEU A 56 -7.19 -5.57 -0.28
CA LEU A 56 -7.98 -4.87 0.73
C LEU A 56 -9.49 -5.15 0.61
N THR A 57 -9.91 -5.91 -0.39
CA THR A 57 -11.31 -6.19 -0.71
C THR A 57 -12.06 -6.79 0.48
N GLU A 58 -11.44 -7.75 1.17
CA GLU A 58 -12.04 -8.47 2.31
C GLU A 58 -11.78 -7.83 3.68
N THR A 59 -11.18 -6.63 3.71
CA THR A 59 -10.88 -5.97 4.99
C THR A 59 -12.13 -5.34 5.59
N THR A 60 -12.27 -5.48 6.92
CA THR A 60 -13.34 -4.82 7.67
C THR A 60 -13.19 -3.30 7.59
N GLU A 61 -14.26 -2.54 7.85
CA GLU A 61 -14.19 -1.07 7.90
C GLU A 61 -13.11 -0.57 8.88
N LYS A 62 -13.04 -1.20 10.06
CA LYS A 62 -12.06 -0.85 11.09
C LYS A 62 -10.63 -1.06 10.59
N ASP A 63 -10.36 -2.20 9.97
CA ASP A 63 -9.02 -2.55 9.50
C ASP A 63 -8.64 -1.72 8.29
N PHE A 64 -9.58 -1.48 7.37
CA PHE A 64 -9.39 -0.60 6.23
C PHE A 64 -9.01 0.81 6.66
N LYS A 65 -9.70 1.41 7.64
CA LYS A 65 -9.35 2.72 8.21
C LYS A 65 -7.94 2.74 8.79
N LEU A 66 -7.58 1.68 9.51
CA LEU A 66 -6.28 1.57 10.14
C LEU A 66 -5.16 1.47 9.09
N ILE A 67 -5.36 0.64 8.07
CA ILE A 67 -4.44 0.49 6.93
C ILE A 67 -4.32 1.80 6.15
N PHE A 68 -5.45 2.42 5.79
CA PHE A 68 -5.49 3.69 5.08
C PHE A 68 -4.72 4.79 5.82
N LYS A 69 -4.97 4.92 7.13
CA LYS A 69 -4.26 5.87 7.98
C LYS A 69 -2.76 5.61 7.97
N THR A 70 -2.34 4.36 8.17
CA THR A 70 -0.92 4.01 8.18
C THR A 70 -0.24 4.23 6.83
N LEU A 71 -0.88 3.86 5.72
CA LEU A 71 -0.36 4.14 4.38
C LEU A 71 -0.25 5.66 4.12
N SER A 72 -1.21 6.45 4.58
CA SER A 72 -1.19 7.91 4.49
C SER A 72 -0.05 8.52 5.31
N GLU A 73 0.19 8.01 6.53
CA GLU A 73 1.30 8.45 7.38
C GLU A 73 2.67 8.09 6.76
N CYS A 74 2.81 6.88 6.22
CA CYS A 74 4.01 6.47 5.48
C CYS A 74 4.25 7.36 4.25
N TYR A 75 3.21 7.63 3.47
CA TYR A 75 3.28 8.53 2.31
C TYR A 75 3.72 9.93 2.72
N ALA A 76 3.11 10.52 3.76
CA ALA A 76 3.47 11.84 4.25
C ALA A 76 4.93 11.89 4.75
N HIS A 77 5.39 10.83 5.41
CA HIS A 77 6.78 10.70 5.85
C HIS A 77 7.75 10.63 4.66
N CYS A 78 7.49 9.78 3.67
CA CYS A 78 8.28 9.70 2.43
C CYS A 78 8.30 11.04 1.65
N LYS A 79 7.17 11.75 1.65
CA LYS A 79 7.05 13.09 1.04
C LYS A 79 7.95 14.10 1.74
N LYS A 80 7.97 14.09 3.08
CA LYS A 80 8.81 14.97 3.89
C LYS A 80 10.30 14.67 3.72
N GLU A 81 10.67 13.41 3.70
CA GLU A 81 12.06 12.96 3.60
C GLU A 81 12.63 13.03 2.17
N GLY A 82 11.76 13.18 1.16
CA GLY A 82 12.19 13.18 -0.24
C GLY A 82 12.71 11.83 -0.73
N LYS A 83 12.38 10.72 -0.04
CA LYS A 83 12.82 9.36 -0.38
C LYS A 83 11.86 8.30 0.13
N ILE A 84 11.90 7.13 -0.49
CA ILE A 84 11.17 5.92 -0.06
C ILE A 84 12.20 4.82 0.20
N GLY A 85 12.56 4.58 1.46
CA GLY A 85 13.54 3.55 1.81
C GLY A 85 14.87 3.71 1.05
N GLN A 86 15.25 2.69 0.29
CA GLN A 86 16.43 2.66 -0.60
C GLN A 86 16.05 2.80 -2.09
N LEU A 87 14.85 3.31 -2.39
CA LEU A 87 14.40 3.51 -3.76
C LEU A 87 15.32 4.50 -4.49
N GLU A 88 15.67 4.15 -5.72
CA GLU A 88 16.43 5.00 -6.63
C GLU A 88 15.77 6.38 -6.81
N PRO A 89 16.52 7.50 -6.68
CA PRO A 89 15.96 8.85 -6.72
C PRO A 89 15.16 9.17 -7.99
N GLN A 90 15.56 8.61 -9.14
CA GLN A 90 14.87 8.79 -10.42
C GLN A 90 13.45 8.21 -10.44
N LEU A 91 13.15 7.22 -9.59
CA LEU A 91 11.83 6.60 -9.50
C LEU A 91 10.93 7.24 -8.44
N TYR A 92 11.50 8.05 -7.53
CA TYR A 92 10.79 8.62 -6.39
C TYR A 92 9.50 9.34 -6.80
N GLY A 93 9.58 10.23 -7.81
CA GLY A 93 8.43 11.01 -8.25
C GLY A 93 7.28 10.14 -8.76
N GLU A 94 7.58 9.13 -9.57
CA GLU A 94 6.58 8.22 -10.15
C GLU A 94 5.94 7.34 -9.08
N VAL A 95 6.74 6.83 -8.13
CA VAL A 95 6.21 6.02 -7.01
C VAL A 95 5.34 6.88 -6.09
N MET A 96 5.74 8.11 -5.77
CA MET A 96 4.92 9.01 -4.96
C MET A 96 3.62 9.41 -5.67
N ASN A 97 3.62 9.60 -6.98
CA ASN A 97 2.40 9.86 -7.73
C ASN A 97 1.46 8.64 -7.69
N THR A 98 2.00 7.45 -7.97
CA THR A 98 1.24 6.19 -7.93
C THR A 98 0.67 5.93 -6.54
N TRP A 99 1.45 6.12 -5.48
CA TRP A 99 0.97 5.99 -4.10
C TRP A 99 -0.13 7.01 -3.78
N GLY A 100 0.02 8.26 -4.23
CA GLY A 100 -1.02 9.29 -4.07
C GLY A 100 -2.35 8.89 -4.71
N GLU A 101 -2.32 8.31 -5.91
CA GLU A 101 -3.52 7.82 -6.60
C GLU A 101 -4.20 6.67 -5.86
N VAL A 102 -3.41 5.74 -5.31
CA VAL A 102 -3.92 4.65 -4.46
C VAL A 102 -4.60 5.22 -3.22
N LEU A 103 -3.98 6.20 -2.54
CA LEU A 103 -4.57 6.82 -1.34
C LEU A 103 -5.86 7.58 -1.66
N ALA A 104 -5.87 8.36 -2.74
CA ALA A 104 -7.09 9.05 -3.18
C ALA A 104 -8.22 8.04 -3.46
N ALA A 105 -7.89 6.90 -4.04
CA ALA A 105 -8.86 5.85 -4.28
C ALA A 105 -9.34 5.13 -3.02
N MET A 106 -8.46 4.97 -2.03
CA MET A 106 -8.87 4.45 -0.72
C MET A 106 -9.77 5.45 0.02
N GLU A 107 -9.49 6.74 -0.10
CA GLU A 107 -10.31 7.82 0.49
C GLU A 107 -11.74 7.87 -0.07
N GLU A 108 -11.90 7.54 -1.36
CA GLU A 108 -13.22 7.41 -2.01
C GLU A 108 -13.99 6.14 -1.58
N ASP A 109 -13.34 5.16 -0.93
CA ASP A 109 -14.01 3.96 -0.45
C ASP A 109 -14.87 4.29 0.76
N GLN A 110 -16.11 3.77 0.79
CA GLN A 110 -17.04 3.98 1.90
C GLN A 110 -16.47 3.57 3.27
N ARG A 111 -15.52 2.61 3.29
CA ARG A 111 -14.87 2.17 4.51
C ARG A 111 -13.90 3.20 5.08
N ALA A 112 -13.51 4.23 4.33
CA ALA A 112 -12.64 5.31 4.82
C ALA A 112 -13.36 6.34 5.71
N SER A 113 -14.70 6.43 5.62
CA SER A 113 -15.54 7.45 6.28
C SER A 113 -15.78 7.19 7.77
#